data_AF-A7ZD86-F1
#
_entry.id   AF-A7ZD86-F1
#
_cell.length_a   1.000
_cell.length_b   1.000
_cell.length_c   1.000
_cell.angle_alpha   90.00
_cell.angle_beta   90.00
_cell.angle_gamma   90.00
#
_symmetry.space_group_name_H-M   'P 1'
#
loop_
_entity.id
_entity.type
_entity.pdbx_description
1 polymer ?
#
loop_
_entity_poly.entity_id
_entity_poly.type
_entity_poly.pdbx_seq_one_letter_code
_entity_poly.pdbx_strand_id
1 'polypeptide(L)'
;MNKFTRSFALKITGALLISSVAVNALFAKTEDEASAKLEALSKLTKTISTVEKYYVDDIKFKEIIDKAIAGLMQNLDAHSSFLNEKAYKDMQVQTSGEFGGLGITVGMKDSALTVISPIEDTPADKAGIKAGDIILRIDGNSTIGTTIDEAVNKMRGKPKTPITITILRKGEQKPFDVKIIRDLIKVESVYAKMIENENILYIRVTNFDKNVVTKVKDAIKEHPKANGIILDLRNNPGGLLNQAVDLVDLFVDNGIIVSQKGRDASENVEYKASASKTLSKLPLVVLVNGGSASASEIVSGSLQDHKRAVIIGENTFGKGSVQVILPIDDTEALRLTIARYYLPSGRTIQAVGVTPDVVVHPGKVPQSDDSAFSIKESELKAHLKSELNKINPTSEGNKTEAKDDKNIITQKKVDEDIQLKTAIDTIKILKIKQQ
;
A
#
# COMPACT_ATOMS: atom_id res chain seq x y z
N MET A 1 -76.75 -38.54 10.28
CA MET A 1 -75.30 -38.58 10.58
C MET A 1 -74.55 -39.12 9.35
N ASN A 2 -73.31 -38.66 9.08
CA ASN A 2 -72.30 -39.29 8.19
C ASN A 2 -72.04 -38.80 6.74
N LYS A 3 -71.91 -37.49 6.47
CA LYS A 3 -71.05 -37.07 5.33
C LYS A 3 -70.13 -35.86 5.60
N PHE A 4 -70.52 -34.92 6.47
CA PHE A 4 -69.73 -33.70 6.70
C PHE A 4 -68.54 -33.88 7.65
N THR A 5 -68.63 -34.79 8.64
CA THR A 5 -67.56 -35.02 9.63
C THR A 5 -66.38 -35.86 9.09
N ARG A 6 -66.55 -36.58 7.97
CA ARG A 6 -65.49 -37.39 7.36
C ARG A 6 -64.51 -36.59 6.49
N SER A 7 -64.93 -35.45 5.93
CA SER A 7 -64.08 -34.63 5.04
C SER A 7 -63.09 -33.73 5.82
N PHE A 8 -63.49 -33.26 7.01
CA PHE A 8 -62.64 -32.39 7.84
C PHE A 8 -61.52 -33.17 8.55
N ALA A 9 -61.82 -34.40 9.01
CA ALA A 9 -60.83 -35.28 9.63
C ALA A 9 -59.71 -35.70 8.67
N LEU A 10 -60.00 -35.90 7.37
CA LEU A 10 -59.02 -36.27 6.35
C LEU A 10 -58.08 -35.11 5.95
N LYS A 11 -58.55 -33.85 6.00
CA LYS A 11 -57.74 -32.67 5.64
C LYS A 11 -56.75 -32.28 6.74
N ILE A 12 -57.10 -32.49 8.01
CA ILE A 12 -56.22 -32.21 9.16
C ILE A 12 -55.12 -33.28 9.28
N THR A 13 -55.43 -34.55 9.02
CA THR A 13 -54.41 -35.62 9.02
C THR A 13 -53.41 -35.44 7.88
N GLY A 14 -53.85 -35.02 6.68
CA GLY A 14 -52.96 -34.70 5.56
C GLY A 14 -51.97 -33.56 5.87
N ALA A 15 -52.41 -32.48 6.53
CA ALA A 15 -51.54 -31.35 6.88
C ALA A 15 -50.52 -31.68 7.99
N LEU A 16 -50.89 -32.53 8.96
CA LEU A 16 -49.98 -33.04 10.00
C LEU A 16 -48.98 -34.08 9.46
N LEU A 17 -49.37 -34.89 8.48
CA LEU A 17 -48.46 -35.80 7.77
C LEU A 17 -47.47 -35.04 6.88
N ILE A 18 -47.90 -33.98 6.20
CA ILE A 18 -47.00 -33.15 5.39
C ILE A 18 -46.03 -32.33 6.27
N SER A 19 -46.47 -31.83 7.43
CA SER A 19 -45.57 -31.11 8.35
C SER A 19 -44.56 -32.04 9.03
N SER A 20 -44.95 -33.24 9.43
CA SER A 20 -44.04 -34.24 10.03
C SER A 20 -43.03 -34.79 9.01
N VAL A 21 -43.42 -34.98 7.74
CA VAL A 21 -42.49 -35.37 6.67
C VAL A 21 -41.52 -34.23 6.32
N ALA A 22 -41.97 -32.98 6.29
CA ALA A 22 -41.09 -31.82 6.06
C ALA A 22 -40.08 -31.62 7.21
N VAL A 23 -40.53 -31.81 8.46
CA VAL A 23 -39.69 -31.75 9.66
C VAL A 23 -38.68 -32.90 9.68
N ASN A 24 -39.09 -34.14 9.36
CA ASN A 24 -38.17 -35.28 9.25
C ASN A 24 -37.19 -35.14 8.08
N ALA A 25 -37.59 -34.52 6.95
CA ALA A 25 -36.68 -34.26 5.85
C ALA A 25 -35.65 -33.17 6.19
N LEU A 26 -36.03 -32.16 6.98
CA LEU A 26 -35.12 -31.15 7.53
C LEU A 26 -34.14 -31.79 8.53
N PHE A 27 -34.62 -32.62 9.45
CA PHE A 27 -33.78 -33.32 10.43
C PHE A 27 -32.85 -34.36 9.79
N ALA A 28 -33.33 -35.16 8.83
CA ALA A 28 -32.52 -36.13 8.08
C ALA A 28 -31.45 -35.42 7.23
N LYS A 29 -31.79 -34.30 6.58
CA LYS A 29 -30.81 -33.51 5.83
C LYS A 29 -29.72 -32.92 6.73
N THR A 30 -30.06 -32.51 7.96
CA THR A 30 -29.06 -32.05 8.94
C THR A 30 -28.22 -33.19 9.53
N GLU A 31 -28.77 -34.39 9.72
CA GLU A 31 -28.01 -35.57 10.15
C GLU A 31 -27.02 -36.06 9.08
N ASP A 32 -27.45 -36.09 7.81
CA ASP A 32 -26.60 -36.47 6.67
C ASP A 32 -25.43 -35.47 6.48
N GLU A 33 -25.69 -34.16 6.58
CA GLU A 33 -24.64 -33.13 6.51
C GLU A 33 -23.66 -33.20 7.69
N ALA A 34 -24.15 -33.46 8.90
CA ALA A 34 -23.31 -33.63 10.08
C ALA A 34 -22.43 -34.89 10.00
N SER A 35 -23.00 -36.00 9.52
CA SER A 35 -22.29 -37.26 9.28
C SER A 35 -21.19 -37.08 8.23
N ALA A 36 -21.52 -36.47 7.08
CA ALA A 36 -20.54 -36.19 6.03
C ALA A 36 -19.39 -35.29 6.51
N LYS A 37 -19.69 -34.29 7.36
CA LYS A 37 -18.67 -33.43 7.97
C LYS A 37 -17.73 -34.21 8.89
N LEU A 38 -18.27 -35.12 9.70
CA LEU A 38 -17.47 -35.96 10.58
C LEU A 38 -16.58 -36.94 9.80
N GLU A 39 -17.11 -37.53 8.72
CA GLU A 39 -16.33 -38.38 7.81
C GLU A 39 -15.18 -37.61 7.15
N ALA A 40 -15.43 -36.38 6.70
CA ALA A 40 -14.40 -35.51 6.12
C ALA A 40 -13.29 -35.17 7.12
N LEU A 41 -13.66 -34.84 8.37
CA LEU A 41 -12.70 -34.61 9.45
C LEU A 41 -11.90 -35.89 9.78
N SER A 42 -12.56 -37.05 9.83
CA SER A 42 -11.88 -38.33 10.04
C SER A 42 -10.87 -38.62 8.94
N LYS A 43 -11.24 -38.36 7.68
CA LYS A 43 -10.34 -38.50 6.53
C LYS A 43 -9.12 -37.58 6.64
N LEU A 44 -9.31 -36.32 7.02
CA LEU A 44 -8.21 -35.36 7.22
C LEU A 44 -7.24 -35.84 8.30
N THR A 45 -7.75 -36.19 9.49
CA THR A 45 -6.91 -36.66 10.61
C THR A 45 -6.16 -37.94 10.26
N LYS A 46 -6.83 -38.92 9.64
CA LYS A 46 -6.18 -40.16 9.17
C LYS A 46 -5.06 -39.89 8.17
N THR A 47 -5.28 -38.94 7.27
CA THR A 47 -4.26 -38.55 6.27
C THR A 47 -3.04 -37.94 6.94
N ILE A 48 -3.24 -36.98 7.86
CA ILE A 48 -2.15 -36.35 8.60
C ILE A 48 -1.33 -37.38 9.39
N SER A 49 -1.99 -38.26 10.16
CA SER A 49 -1.29 -39.31 10.93
C SER A 49 -0.58 -40.33 10.04
N THR A 50 -1.11 -40.62 8.85
CA THR A 50 -0.45 -41.50 7.88
C THR A 50 0.83 -40.85 7.34
N VAL A 51 0.79 -39.56 7.00
CA VAL A 51 1.97 -38.82 6.55
C VAL A 51 3.02 -38.77 7.67
N GLU A 52 2.65 -38.39 8.88
CA GLU A 52 3.56 -38.34 10.03
C GLU A 52 4.26 -39.70 10.29
N LYS A 53 3.53 -40.81 10.13
CA LYS A 53 4.06 -42.15 10.40
C LYS A 53 4.93 -42.73 9.28
N TYR A 54 4.59 -42.45 8.02
CA TYR A 54 5.15 -43.17 6.87
C TYR A 54 5.97 -42.28 5.92
N TYR A 55 5.99 -40.96 6.12
CA TYR A 55 6.84 -40.08 5.31
C TYR A 55 8.33 -40.39 5.57
N VAL A 56 9.14 -40.31 4.53
CA VAL A 56 10.54 -40.76 4.55
C VAL A 56 11.44 -39.87 5.42
N ASP A 57 11.11 -38.59 5.53
CA ASP A 57 11.80 -37.63 6.40
C ASP A 57 11.01 -37.40 7.69
N ASP A 58 11.72 -37.06 8.76
CA ASP A 58 11.08 -36.67 10.02
C ASP A 58 10.41 -35.29 9.85
N ILE A 59 9.07 -35.27 9.91
CA ILE A 59 8.27 -34.05 9.86
C ILE A 59 7.36 -33.97 11.09
N LYS A 60 7.41 -32.84 11.79
CA LYS A 60 6.62 -32.64 13.01
C LYS A 60 5.15 -32.41 12.68
N PHE A 61 4.26 -32.92 13.53
CA PHE A 61 2.81 -32.72 13.40
C PHE A 61 2.40 -31.27 13.13
N LYS A 62 2.96 -30.29 13.89
CA LYS A 62 2.66 -28.85 13.68
C LYS A 62 2.99 -28.41 12.25
N GLU A 63 4.13 -28.86 11.70
CA GLU A 63 4.54 -28.49 10.34
C GLU A 63 3.59 -29.05 9.29
N ILE A 64 3.07 -30.27 9.50
CA ILE A 64 2.05 -30.85 8.61
C ILE A 64 0.77 -30.02 8.66
N ILE A 65 0.32 -29.60 9.85
CA ILE A 65 -0.87 -28.75 10.03
C ILE A 65 -0.68 -27.39 9.37
N ASP A 66 0.43 -26.70 9.63
CA ASP A 66 0.73 -25.39 9.05
C ASP A 66 0.72 -25.47 7.52
N LYS A 67 1.33 -26.52 6.94
CA LYS A 67 1.32 -26.79 5.49
C LYS A 67 -0.08 -27.09 4.96
N ALA A 68 -0.90 -27.83 5.71
CA ALA A 68 -2.28 -28.12 5.33
C ALA A 68 -3.16 -26.86 5.31
N ILE A 69 -3.05 -26.00 6.33
CA ILE A 69 -3.77 -24.73 6.39
C ILE A 69 -3.30 -23.80 5.26
N ALA A 70 -1.98 -23.69 5.05
CA ALA A 70 -1.44 -22.90 3.95
C ALA A 70 -1.94 -23.39 2.59
N GLY A 71 -1.95 -24.71 2.37
CA GLY A 71 -2.48 -25.34 1.16
C GLY A 71 -3.97 -25.06 0.96
N LEU A 72 -4.79 -25.16 2.00
CA LEU A 72 -6.20 -24.79 1.96
C LEU A 72 -6.36 -23.33 1.51
N MET A 73 -5.58 -22.43 2.09
CA MET A 73 -5.72 -20.99 1.83
C MET A 73 -5.35 -20.58 0.42
N GLN A 74 -4.27 -21.15 -0.13
CA GLN A 74 -3.84 -20.92 -1.50
C GLN A 74 -4.88 -21.39 -2.54
N ASN A 75 -5.72 -22.36 -2.17
CA ASN A 75 -6.78 -22.88 -3.05
C ASN A 75 -8.09 -22.08 -2.97
N LEU A 76 -8.23 -21.12 -2.04
CA LEU A 76 -9.41 -20.24 -2.00
C LEU A 76 -9.32 -19.12 -3.03
N ASP A 77 -8.24 -18.35 -2.98
CA ASP A 77 -7.94 -17.26 -3.90
C ASP A 77 -6.46 -16.81 -3.74
N ALA A 78 -5.99 -15.92 -4.61
CA ALA A 78 -4.59 -15.45 -4.63
C ALA A 78 -4.22 -14.47 -3.49
N HIS A 79 -5.17 -14.09 -2.63
CA HIS A 79 -5.01 -13.07 -1.57
C HIS A 79 -5.28 -13.61 -0.16
N SER A 80 -6.00 -14.73 -0.07
CA SER A 80 -6.22 -15.48 1.15
C SER A 80 -4.97 -16.28 1.52
N SER A 81 -4.54 -16.20 2.77
CA SER A 81 -3.29 -16.82 3.22
C SER A 81 -3.28 -17.08 4.71
N PHE A 82 -2.63 -18.18 5.10
CA PHE A 82 -2.21 -18.40 6.48
C PHE A 82 -1.01 -17.51 6.81
N LEU A 83 -1.13 -16.71 7.86
CA LEU A 83 -0.05 -15.90 8.41
C LEU A 83 0.51 -16.63 9.63
N ASN A 84 1.62 -17.34 9.43
CA ASN A 84 2.42 -17.85 10.53
C ASN A 84 3.04 -16.70 11.35
N GLU A 85 3.69 -17.01 12.47
CA GLU A 85 4.29 -16.02 13.38
C GLU A 85 5.10 -14.93 12.66
N LYS A 86 5.98 -15.34 11.73
CA LYS A 86 6.80 -14.40 10.96
C LYS A 86 5.93 -13.50 10.07
N ALA A 87 5.06 -14.10 9.26
CA ALA A 87 4.23 -13.36 8.30
C ALA A 87 3.23 -12.42 9.00
N TYR A 88 2.68 -12.84 10.14
CA TYR A 88 1.76 -12.01 10.92
C TYR A 88 2.48 -10.81 11.52
N LYS A 89 3.67 -11.02 12.09
CA LYS A 89 4.52 -9.94 12.62
C LYS A 89 4.96 -8.96 11.53
N ASP A 90 5.39 -9.46 10.37
CA ASP A 90 5.79 -8.60 9.24
C ASP A 90 4.62 -7.75 8.75
N MET A 91 3.42 -8.33 8.68
CA MET A 91 2.20 -7.59 8.35
C MET A 91 1.88 -6.51 9.38
N GLN A 92 1.97 -6.81 10.68
CA GLN A 92 1.76 -5.83 11.75
C GLN A 92 2.73 -4.64 11.65
N VAL A 93 4.01 -4.91 11.33
CA VAL A 93 5.01 -3.86 11.06
C VAL A 93 4.58 -2.99 9.88
N GLN A 94 4.17 -3.59 8.78
CA GLN A 94 3.72 -2.85 7.59
C GLN A 94 2.51 -1.95 7.88
N THR A 95 1.52 -2.43 8.67
CA THR A 95 0.31 -1.66 8.96
C THR A 95 0.50 -0.61 10.05
N SER A 96 1.40 -0.88 11.01
CA SER A 96 1.70 0.07 12.08
C SER A 96 2.68 1.16 11.64
N GLY A 97 3.48 0.91 10.60
CA GLY A 97 4.57 1.78 10.18
C GLY A 97 5.72 1.81 11.19
N GLU A 98 5.78 0.88 12.14
CA GLU A 98 6.75 0.90 13.23
C GLU A 98 7.24 -0.53 13.56
N PHE A 99 8.51 -0.68 13.91
CA PHE A 99 9.05 -1.96 14.36
C PHE A 99 10.21 -1.82 15.32
N GLY A 100 10.43 -2.82 16.19
CA GLY A 100 11.61 -2.86 17.04
C GLY A 100 12.86 -3.27 16.26
N GLY A 101 13.88 -2.41 16.24
CA GLY A 101 15.11 -2.65 15.47
C GLY A 101 16.18 -1.58 15.67
N LEU A 102 17.10 -1.51 14.71
CA LEU A 102 18.30 -0.65 14.78
C LEU A 102 18.15 0.66 13.99
N GLY A 103 17.29 0.66 12.96
CA GLY A 103 17.14 1.80 12.05
C GLY A 103 18.21 1.83 10.97
N ILE A 104 18.48 0.69 10.30
CA ILE A 104 19.48 0.58 9.24
C ILE A 104 18.80 0.05 7.98
N THR A 105 19.11 0.66 6.84
CA THR A 105 18.82 0.07 5.52
C THR A 105 20.04 -0.74 5.09
N VAL A 106 19.84 -2.02 4.81
CA VAL A 106 20.90 -2.94 4.36
C VAL A 106 20.59 -3.50 2.98
N GLY A 107 21.64 -3.90 2.27
CA GLY A 107 21.55 -4.61 1.00
C GLY A 107 22.75 -5.52 0.80
N MET A 108 22.68 -6.38 -0.21
CA MET A 108 23.84 -7.16 -0.64
C MET A 108 24.64 -6.35 -1.65
N LYS A 109 25.92 -6.15 -1.36
CA LYS A 109 26.88 -5.58 -2.30
C LYS A 109 28.07 -6.52 -2.37
N ASP A 110 28.41 -6.95 -3.58
CA ASP A 110 29.52 -7.89 -3.82
C ASP A 110 29.42 -9.15 -2.94
N SER A 111 28.19 -9.67 -2.78
CA SER A 111 27.84 -10.81 -1.93
C SER A 111 28.10 -10.62 -0.41
N ALA A 112 28.33 -9.39 0.04
CA ALA A 112 28.45 -9.04 1.45
C ALA A 112 27.27 -8.19 1.94
N LEU A 113 26.80 -8.49 3.15
CA LEU A 113 25.77 -7.69 3.81
C LEU A 113 26.31 -6.31 4.15
N THR A 114 25.79 -5.28 3.48
CA THR A 114 26.33 -3.93 3.51
C THR A 114 25.25 -2.92 3.91
N VAL A 115 25.62 -1.95 4.73
CA VAL A 115 24.78 -0.82 5.11
C VAL A 115 24.63 0.11 3.91
N ILE A 116 23.41 0.30 3.44
CA ILE A 116 23.08 1.32 2.44
C ILE A 116 23.10 2.69 3.14
N SER A 117 22.34 2.83 4.22
CA SER A 117 22.35 4.02 5.07
C SER A 117 21.75 3.75 6.45
N PRO A 118 22.25 4.40 7.52
CA PRO A 118 21.47 4.53 8.74
C PRO A 118 20.25 5.44 8.50
N ILE A 119 19.19 5.24 9.28
CA ILE A 119 18.05 6.15 9.34
C ILE A 119 18.37 7.22 10.38
N GLU A 120 18.22 8.49 10.02
CA GLU A 120 18.51 9.64 10.88
C GLU A 120 17.77 9.53 12.23
N ASP A 121 18.43 9.92 13.32
CA ASP A 121 17.93 9.88 14.70
C ASP A 121 17.61 8.49 15.28
N THR A 122 17.94 7.41 14.58
CA THR A 122 17.76 6.04 15.09
C THR A 122 18.95 5.53 15.91
N PRO A 123 18.81 4.41 16.66
CA PRO A 123 19.90 3.85 17.44
C PRO A 123 21.17 3.56 16.65
N ALA A 124 21.06 3.12 15.39
CA ALA A 124 22.22 2.85 14.56
C ALA A 124 22.95 4.12 14.11
N ASP A 125 22.20 5.18 13.78
CA ASP A 125 22.75 6.50 13.48
C ASP A 125 23.51 7.05 14.69
N LYS A 126 22.87 7.01 15.86
CA LYS A 126 23.47 7.41 17.16
C LYS A 126 24.67 6.55 17.55
N ALA A 127 24.71 5.29 17.15
CA ALA A 127 25.84 4.38 17.35
C ALA A 127 26.98 4.60 16.33
N GLY A 128 26.83 5.55 15.41
CA GLY A 128 27.86 5.93 14.45
C GLY A 128 28.03 4.94 13.30
N ILE A 129 27.00 4.15 12.97
CA ILE A 129 26.97 3.32 11.76
C ILE A 129 26.94 4.23 10.52
N LYS A 130 27.65 3.85 9.45
CA LYS A 130 27.80 4.66 8.25
C LYS A 130 27.42 3.87 7.00
N ALA A 131 27.01 4.59 5.96
CA ALA A 131 26.83 4.05 4.63
C ALA A 131 28.13 3.37 4.15
N GLY A 132 28.01 2.16 3.61
CA GLY A 132 29.13 1.35 3.15
C GLY A 132 29.79 0.46 4.21
N ASP A 133 29.37 0.51 5.48
CA ASP A 133 29.83 -0.45 6.48
C ASP A 133 29.39 -1.88 6.10
N ILE A 134 30.29 -2.84 6.18
CA ILE A 134 30.00 -4.25 5.92
C ILE A 134 29.74 -4.94 7.24
N ILE A 135 28.55 -5.54 7.42
CA ILE A 135 28.18 -6.28 8.62
C ILE A 135 28.71 -7.70 8.49
N LEU A 136 29.71 -8.07 9.29
CA LEU A 136 30.36 -9.38 9.26
C LEU A 136 29.74 -10.37 10.26
N ARG A 137 29.26 -9.89 11.41
CA ARG A 137 28.60 -10.72 12.43
C ARG A 137 27.42 -10.01 13.07
N ILE A 138 26.42 -10.79 13.47
CA ILE A 138 25.27 -10.36 14.28
C ILE A 138 25.19 -11.27 15.51
N ASP A 139 25.31 -10.68 16.70
CA ASP A 139 25.42 -11.38 18.00
C ASP A 139 26.43 -12.53 17.94
N GLY A 140 27.60 -12.26 17.35
CA GLY A 140 28.66 -13.23 17.19
C GLY A 140 28.44 -14.27 16.08
N ASN A 141 27.33 -14.29 15.37
CA ASN A 141 27.11 -15.22 14.25
C ASN A 141 27.54 -14.57 12.92
N SER A 142 28.31 -15.29 12.10
CA SER A 142 28.72 -14.83 10.76
C SER A 142 27.51 -14.49 9.88
N THR A 143 27.64 -13.45 9.07
CA THR A 143 26.66 -13.05 8.04
C THR A 143 26.97 -13.64 6.67
N ILE A 144 28.11 -14.32 6.51
CA ILE A 144 28.48 -14.98 5.24
C ILE A 144 27.45 -16.07 4.93
N GLY A 145 26.89 -16.03 3.73
CA GLY A 145 25.85 -16.98 3.30
C GLY A 145 24.48 -16.76 3.93
N THR A 146 24.33 -15.76 4.81
CA THR A 146 23.02 -15.37 5.37
C THR A 146 22.26 -14.55 4.34
N THR A 147 20.96 -14.80 4.18
CA THR A 147 20.11 -13.99 3.30
C THR A 147 19.84 -12.61 3.94
N ILE A 148 19.44 -11.62 3.12
CA ILE A 148 19.04 -10.30 3.65
C ILE A 148 17.93 -10.46 4.69
N ASP A 149 16.92 -11.29 4.39
CA ASP A 149 15.77 -11.49 5.26
C ASP A 149 16.17 -12.11 6.61
N GLU A 150 17.04 -13.12 6.61
CA GLU A 150 17.56 -13.71 7.84
C GLU A 150 18.33 -12.69 8.68
N ALA A 151 19.17 -11.87 8.04
CA ALA A 151 19.92 -10.83 8.74
C ALA A 151 18.99 -9.77 9.34
N VAL A 152 17.98 -9.33 8.57
CA VAL A 152 16.95 -8.39 9.04
C VAL A 152 16.18 -8.97 10.21
N ASN A 153 15.79 -10.25 10.16
CA ASN A 153 15.08 -10.90 11.26
C ASN A 153 15.91 -10.97 12.53
N LYS A 154 17.23 -11.22 12.43
CA LYS A 154 18.16 -11.21 13.59
C LYS A 154 18.35 -9.80 14.16
N MET A 155 18.41 -8.79 13.29
CA MET A 155 18.57 -7.39 13.72
C MET A 155 17.29 -6.81 14.35
N ARG A 156 16.11 -7.24 13.88
CA ARG A 156 14.82 -6.94 14.51
C ARG A 156 14.72 -7.62 15.87
N GLY A 157 13.93 -7.04 16.76
CA GLY A 157 13.75 -7.60 18.11
C GLY A 157 12.91 -6.69 18.99
N LYS A 158 12.67 -7.12 20.23
CA LYS A 158 11.93 -6.30 21.19
C LYS A 158 12.70 -4.99 21.44
N PRO A 159 12.04 -3.82 21.44
CA PRO A 159 12.67 -2.56 21.83
C PRO A 159 13.34 -2.68 23.20
N LYS A 160 14.38 -1.89 23.43
CA LYS A 160 15.21 -1.84 24.64
C LYS A 160 16.07 -3.07 24.90
N THR A 161 16.17 -4.01 23.95
CA THR A 161 17.10 -5.14 24.01
C THR A 161 18.41 -4.83 23.30
N PRO A 162 19.56 -5.28 23.81
CA PRO A 162 20.83 -5.09 23.14
C PRO A 162 21.00 -6.04 21.95
N ILE A 163 21.82 -5.61 20.99
CA ILE A 163 22.43 -6.42 19.95
C ILE A 163 23.87 -5.96 19.75
N THR A 164 24.73 -6.87 19.31
CA THR A 164 26.09 -6.52 18.88
C THR A 164 26.26 -6.87 17.41
N ILE A 165 26.70 -5.90 16.60
CA ILE A 165 27.09 -6.16 15.22
C ILE A 165 28.59 -5.91 15.06
N THR A 166 29.29 -6.83 14.40
CA THR A 166 30.70 -6.64 14.02
C THR A 166 30.73 -6.08 12.61
N ILE A 167 31.31 -4.89 12.43
CA ILE A 167 31.38 -4.22 11.12
C ILE A 167 32.82 -4.05 10.64
N LEU A 168 32.99 -4.06 9.32
CA LEU A 168 34.20 -3.61 8.63
C LEU A 168 33.90 -2.31 7.90
N ARG A 169 34.64 -1.26 8.24
CA ARG A 169 34.49 0.08 7.66
C ARG A 169 35.65 0.39 6.72
N LYS A 170 35.34 0.99 5.57
CA LYS A 170 36.36 1.45 4.63
C LYS A 170 37.32 2.43 5.32
N GLY A 171 38.61 2.13 5.28
CA GLY A 171 39.67 2.92 5.93
C GLY A 171 40.11 2.40 7.30
N GLU A 172 39.33 1.52 7.93
CA GLU A 172 39.71 0.86 9.17
C GLU A 172 40.43 -0.47 8.89
N GLN A 173 41.53 -0.73 9.60
CA GLN A 173 42.33 -1.95 9.35
C GLN A 173 41.73 -3.23 9.93
N LYS A 174 40.88 -3.11 10.97
CA LYS A 174 40.30 -4.26 11.66
C LYS A 174 38.80 -4.09 11.82
N PRO A 175 38.00 -5.17 11.71
CA PRO A 175 36.62 -5.14 12.14
C PRO A 175 36.49 -4.79 13.62
N PHE A 176 35.39 -4.16 13.99
CA PHE A 176 35.09 -3.81 15.38
C PHE A 176 33.61 -4.01 15.70
N ASP A 177 33.32 -4.20 16.98
CA ASP A 177 31.97 -4.42 17.49
C ASP A 177 31.28 -3.10 17.78
N VAL A 178 30.01 -3.01 17.38
CA VAL A 178 29.11 -1.91 17.71
C VAL A 178 27.93 -2.49 18.48
N LYS A 179 27.83 -2.12 19.75
CA LYS A 179 26.70 -2.47 20.60
C LYS A 179 25.59 -1.45 20.42
N ILE A 180 24.41 -1.91 20.03
CA ILE A 180 23.25 -1.06 19.75
C ILE A 180 22.09 -1.54 20.62
N ILE A 181 21.36 -0.60 21.22
CA ILE A 181 20.10 -0.91 21.91
C ILE A 181 18.97 -0.74 20.91
N ARG A 182 18.21 -1.80 20.66
CA ARG A 182 17.04 -1.74 19.77
C ARG A 182 16.05 -0.69 20.28
N ASP A 183 15.41 0.03 19.38
CA ASP A 183 14.33 0.96 19.70
C ASP A 183 13.17 0.78 18.71
N LEU A 184 12.07 1.48 18.97
CA LEU A 184 10.94 1.54 18.04
C LEU A 184 11.33 2.44 16.85
N ILE A 185 11.57 1.81 15.71
CA ILE A 185 11.91 2.46 14.45
C ILE A 185 10.63 2.80 13.71
N LYS A 186 10.48 4.07 13.32
CA LYS A 186 9.38 4.54 12.48
C LYS A 186 9.79 4.48 11.02
N VAL A 187 8.93 3.90 10.20
CA VAL A 187 9.09 3.86 8.74
C VAL A 187 8.27 5.01 8.17
N GLU A 188 8.92 5.87 7.40
CA GLU A 188 8.25 6.97 6.72
C GLU A 188 7.47 6.45 5.51
N SER A 189 6.14 6.57 5.59
CA SER A 189 5.18 6.21 4.52
C SER A 189 4.74 7.40 3.68
N VAL A 190 4.97 8.63 4.15
CA VAL A 190 4.57 9.87 3.49
C VAL A 190 5.78 10.78 3.37
N TYR A 191 6.09 11.21 2.15
CA TYR A 191 7.14 12.17 1.85
C TYR A 191 6.52 13.40 1.21
N ALA A 192 6.65 14.55 1.86
CA ALA A 192 6.17 15.83 1.34
C ALA A 192 7.35 16.70 0.90
N LYS A 193 7.23 17.30 -0.29
CA LYS A 193 8.23 18.20 -0.88
C LYS A 193 7.57 19.29 -1.70
N MET A 194 8.22 20.43 -1.82
CA MET A 194 7.80 21.47 -2.77
C MET A 194 8.47 21.25 -4.13
N ILE A 195 7.72 21.46 -5.21
CA ILE A 195 8.30 21.55 -6.55
C ILE A 195 8.99 22.92 -6.70
N GLU A 196 10.26 22.90 -7.11
CA GLU A 196 11.05 24.10 -7.35
C GLU A 196 10.34 25.06 -8.31
N ASN A 197 10.28 26.35 -7.94
CA ASN A 197 9.69 27.45 -8.73
C ASN A 197 8.20 27.34 -9.10
N GLU A 198 7.50 26.27 -8.73
CA GLU A 198 6.08 26.08 -9.08
C GLU A 198 5.11 26.32 -7.91
N ASN A 199 5.63 26.31 -6.67
CA ASN A 199 4.84 26.37 -5.44
C ASN A 199 3.72 25.31 -5.44
N ILE A 200 4.04 24.09 -5.88
CA ILE A 200 3.15 22.91 -5.88
C ILE A 200 3.64 21.96 -4.80
N LEU A 201 2.71 21.44 -3.99
CA LEU A 201 3.01 20.45 -2.97
C LEU A 201 2.98 19.04 -3.58
N TYR A 202 4.11 18.37 -3.57
CA TYR A 202 4.23 16.96 -3.94
C TYR A 202 4.19 16.10 -2.67
N ILE A 203 3.27 15.13 -2.63
CA ILE A 203 3.09 14.20 -1.53
C ILE A 203 3.17 12.78 -2.09
N ARG A 204 4.21 12.04 -1.72
CA ARG A 204 4.33 10.62 -2.06
C ARG A 204 3.89 9.75 -0.90
N VAL A 205 2.94 8.86 -1.15
CA VAL A 205 2.51 7.83 -0.19
C VAL A 205 3.03 6.48 -0.67
N THR A 206 3.94 5.85 0.08
CA THR A 206 4.57 4.58 -0.31
C THR A 206 3.81 3.35 0.19
N ASN A 207 3.05 3.48 1.28
CA ASN A 207 2.19 2.42 1.85
C ASN A 207 1.12 3.07 2.76
N PHE A 208 -0.05 2.46 2.89
CA PHE A 208 -1.13 2.91 3.77
C PHE A 208 -0.99 2.33 5.19
N ASP A 209 -0.08 2.89 5.98
CA ASP A 209 -0.01 2.62 7.42
C ASP A 209 -0.92 3.57 8.24
N LYS A 210 -0.99 3.34 9.55
CA LYS A 210 -1.85 4.09 10.50
C LYS A 210 -1.60 5.61 10.53
N ASN A 211 -0.49 6.11 10.00
CA ASN A 211 -0.05 7.51 10.12
C ASN A 211 -0.27 8.33 8.85
N VAL A 212 -0.65 7.71 7.72
CA VAL A 212 -0.71 8.39 6.41
C VAL A 212 -1.59 9.63 6.45
N VAL A 213 -2.83 9.50 6.94
CA VAL A 213 -3.78 10.62 6.92
C VAL A 213 -3.27 11.79 7.75
N THR A 214 -2.71 11.51 8.93
CA THR A 214 -2.13 12.56 9.80
C THR A 214 -0.99 13.28 9.09
N LYS A 215 -0.02 12.54 8.53
CA LYS A 215 1.13 13.13 7.84
C LYS A 215 0.74 13.93 6.59
N VAL A 216 -0.26 13.47 5.83
CA VAL A 216 -0.79 14.23 4.68
C VAL A 216 -1.48 15.50 5.14
N LYS A 217 -2.28 15.46 6.23
CA LYS A 217 -2.91 16.65 6.80
C LYS A 217 -1.87 17.69 7.25
N ASP A 218 -0.81 17.24 7.91
CA ASP A 218 0.24 18.10 8.41
C ASP A 218 1.00 18.76 7.24
N ALA A 219 1.38 17.99 6.22
CA ALA A 219 1.99 18.52 5.00
C ALA A 219 1.12 19.58 4.31
N ILE A 220 -0.19 19.35 4.20
CA ILE A 220 -1.11 20.35 3.60
C ILE A 220 -1.17 21.63 4.45
N LYS A 221 -1.19 21.51 5.77
CA LYS A 221 -1.24 22.65 6.70
C LYS A 221 0.05 23.45 6.74
N GLU A 222 1.20 22.80 6.58
CA GLU A 222 2.52 23.43 6.51
C GLU A 222 2.72 24.22 5.20
N HIS A 223 1.98 23.87 4.15
CA HIS A 223 2.04 24.53 2.84
C HIS A 223 0.69 25.15 2.42
N PRO A 224 0.12 26.08 3.21
CA PRO A 224 -1.23 26.61 2.98
C PRO A 224 -1.34 27.50 1.73
N LYS A 225 -0.19 27.95 1.20
CA LYS A 225 -0.10 28.80 0.00
C LYS A 225 0.17 27.99 -1.28
N ALA A 226 0.20 26.65 -1.21
CA ALA A 226 0.46 25.83 -2.38
C ALA A 226 -0.60 26.07 -3.47
N ASN A 227 -0.16 26.10 -4.73
CA ASN A 227 -1.01 26.29 -5.90
C ASN A 227 -1.82 25.04 -6.28
N GLY A 228 -1.43 23.89 -5.77
CA GLY A 228 -1.98 22.58 -6.10
C GLY A 228 -1.23 21.47 -5.38
N ILE A 229 -1.79 20.26 -5.44
CA ILE A 229 -1.24 19.07 -4.81
C ILE A 229 -1.05 17.99 -5.87
N ILE A 230 0.13 17.36 -5.88
CA ILE A 230 0.40 16.13 -6.61
C ILE A 230 0.50 15.01 -5.58
N LEU A 231 -0.45 14.07 -5.62
CA LEU A 231 -0.45 12.87 -4.79
C LEU A 231 0.16 11.71 -5.58
N ASP A 232 1.37 11.28 -5.22
CA ASP A 232 2.06 10.18 -5.89
C ASP A 232 1.82 8.85 -5.18
N LEU A 233 1.07 7.97 -5.84
CA LEU A 233 0.74 6.61 -5.40
C LEU A 233 1.45 5.54 -6.24
N ARG A 234 2.43 5.92 -7.08
CA ARG A 234 3.18 4.96 -7.91
C ARG A 234 3.94 3.98 -7.01
N ASN A 235 3.87 2.70 -7.37
CA ASN A 235 4.47 1.59 -6.63
C ASN A 235 3.98 1.44 -5.18
N ASN A 236 2.77 1.94 -4.86
CA ASN A 236 2.15 1.76 -3.56
C ASN A 236 1.16 0.57 -3.59
N PRO A 237 1.47 -0.56 -2.93
CA PRO A 237 0.65 -1.78 -2.98
C PRO A 237 -0.65 -1.69 -2.15
N GLY A 238 -0.89 -0.55 -1.51
CA GLY A 238 -2.05 -0.27 -0.68
C GLY A 238 -1.73 -0.33 0.81
N GLY A 239 -2.62 -0.94 1.60
CA GLY A 239 -2.51 -1.02 3.06
C GLY A 239 -3.88 -0.88 3.71
N LEU A 240 -3.96 -0.15 4.82
CA LEU A 240 -5.16 0.00 5.62
C LEU A 240 -6.28 0.73 4.87
N LEU A 241 -7.45 0.08 4.77
CA LEU A 241 -8.65 0.62 4.10
C LEU A 241 -9.09 1.96 4.70
N ASN A 242 -9.15 2.06 6.03
CA ASN A 242 -9.60 3.27 6.70
C ASN A 242 -8.70 4.48 6.37
N GLN A 243 -7.39 4.26 6.20
CA GLN A 243 -6.46 5.33 5.81
C GLN A 243 -6.69 5.79 4.38
N ALA A 244 -7.04 4.89 3.45
CA ALA A 244 -7.47 5.28 2.11
C ALA A 244 -8.78 6.06 2.13
N VAL A 245 -9.79 5.58 2.86
CA VAL A 245 -11.08 6.27 2.99
C VAL A 245 -10.88 7.68 3.54
N ASP A 246 -10.21 7.80 4.69
CA ASP A 246 -9.98 9.10 5.32
C ASP A 246 -9.06 10.02 4.49
N LEU A 247 -8.17 9.47 3.64
CA LEU A 247 -7.38 10.26 2.71
C LEU A 247 -8.25 10.88 1.60
N VAL A 248 -9.20 10.13 1.03
CA VAL A 248 -10.16 10.69 0.05
C VAL A 248 -11.03 11.76 0.70
N ASP A 249 -11.46 11.53 1.93
CA ASP A 249 -12.31 12.44 2.73
C ASP A 249 -11.64 13.82 2.94
N LEU A 250 -10.31 13.93 2.86
CA LEU A 250 -9.59 15.21 2.91
C LEU A 250 -9.89 16.11 1.71
N PHE A 251 -10.38 15.55 0.61
CA PHE A 251 -10.53 16.27 -0.67
C PHE A 251 -11.97 16.30 -1.19
N VAL A 252 -12.88 15.52 -0.61
CA VAL A 252 -14.26 15.36 -1.09
C VAL A 252 -15.25 15.74 0.01
N ASP A 253 -16.25 16.57 -0.33
CA ASP A 253 -17.22 17.11 0.65
C ASP A 253 -18.35 16.11 0.99
N ASN A 254 -18.77 15.25 0.05
CA ASN A 254 -19.92 14.36 0.22
C ASN A 254 -19.92 13.21 -0.80
N GLY A 255 -20.82 12.24 -0.58
CA GLY A 255 -20.99 11.08 -1.45
C GLY A 255 -20.27 9.82 -0.94
N ILE A 256 -20.47 8.70 -1.63
CA ILE A 256 -19.79 7.44 -1.30
C ILE A 256 -18.32 7.57 -1.72
N ILE A 257 -17.39 7.16 -0.86
CA ILE A 257 -15.97 7.03 -1.17
C ILE A 257 -15.69 5.66 -1.76
N VAL A 258 -16.17 4.62 -1.08
CA VAL A 258 -16.07 3.22 -1.50
C VAL A 258 -17.17 2.43 -0.82
N SER A 259 -17.66 1.39 -1.48
CA SER A 259 -18.58 0.42 -0.88
C SER A 259 -17.94 -0.96 -0.87
N GLN A 260 -18.15 -1.68 0.22
CA GLN A 260 -17.78 -3.08 0.40
C GLN A 260 -19.04 -3.92 0.22
N LYS A 261 -19.00 -4.94 -0.64
CA LYS A 261 -20.09 -5.90 -0.78
C LYS A 261 -19.61 -7.32 -0.44
N GLY A 262 -20.18 -7.86 0.63
CA GLY A 262 -19.88 -9.19 1.18
C GLY A 262 -20.64 -10.31 0.47
N ARG A 263 -20.66 -11.49 1.10
CA ARG A 263 -21.48 -12.61 0.63
C ARG A 263 -22.95 -12.32 0.91
N ASP A 264 -23.25 -11.78 2.08
CA ASP A 264 -24.59 -11.44 2.52
C ASP A 264 -24.83 -9.93 2.47
N ALA A 265 -26.06 -9.52 2.13
CA ALA A 265 -26.39 -8.10 2.00
C ALA A 265 -26.22 -7.31 3.31
N SER A 266 -26.36 -7.98 4.47
CA SER A 266 -26.12 -7.42 5.79
C SER A 266 -24.65 -7.09 6.07
N GLU A 267 -23.73 -7.66 5.28
CA GLU A 267 -22.28 -7.40 5.37
C GLU A 267 -21.84 -6.23 4.48
N ASN A 268 -22.78 -5.63 3.73
CA ASN A 268 -22.46 -4.49 2.87
C ASN A 268 -22.20 -3.25 3.73
N VAL A 269 -21.09 -2.57 3.45
CA VAL A 269 -20.69 -1.35 4.14
C VAL A 269 -20.44 -0.25 3.12
N GLU A 270 -21.00 0.92 3.35
CA GLU A 270 -20.69 2.12 2.57
C GLU A 270 -19.86 3.09 3.41
N TYR A 271 -18.71 3.50 2.87
CA TYR A 271 -17.91 4.56 3.44
C TYR A 271 -18.23 5.85 2.71
N LYS A 272 -18.61 6.90 3.45
CA LYS A 272 -19.10 8.17 2.90
C LYS A 272 -18.19 9.32 3.33
N ALA A 273 -18.01 10.28 2.42
CA ALA A 273 -17.30 11.52 2.69
C ALA A 273 -18.15 12.47 3.54
N SER A 274 -17.48 13.36 4.26
CA SER A 274 -18.07 14.37 5.12
C SER A 274 -17.38 15.71 4.97
N ALA A 275 -18.14 16.76 4.66
CA ALA A 275 -17.63 18.12 4.46
C ALA A 275 -16.84 18.68 5.65
N SER A 276 -17.11 18.19 6.87
CA SER A 276 -16.37 18.57 8.08
C SER A 276 -14.93 18.05 8.12
N LYS A 277 -14.60 17.04 7.31
CA LYS A 277 -13.26 16.45 7.22
C LYS A 277 -12.47 16.93 6.01
N THR A 278 -13.13 17.56 5.04
CA THR A 278 -12.48 18.11 3.86
C THR A 278 -11.51 19.22 4.26
N LEU A 279 -10.25 19.04 3.90
CA LEU A 279 -9.15 19.92 4.26
C LEU A 279 -8.71 20.82 3.10
N SER A 280 -8.79 20.34 1.86
CA SER A 280 -8.26 21.08 0.71
C SER A 280 -9.12 20.95 -0.56
N LYS A 281 -9.37 22.10 -1.18
CA LYS A 281 -10.01 22.24 -2.50
C LYS A 281 -9.02 22.64 -3.59
N LEU A 282 -7.72 22.65 -3.28
CA LEU A 282 -6.67 22.96 -4.26
C LEU A 282 -6.75 22.02 -5.47
N PRO A 283 -6.31 22.46 -6.67
CA PRO A 283 -6.09 21.57 -7.80
C PRO A 283 -5.33 20.30 -7.37
N LEU A 284 -5.82 19.13 -7.78
CA LEU A 284 -5.29 17.84 -7.35
C LEU A 284 -5.03 16.95 -8.55
N VAL A 285 -3.83 16.39 -8.61
CA VAL A 285 -3.44 15.35 -9.56
C VAL A 285 -2.96 14.14 -8.79
N VAL A 286 -3.29 12.93 -9.25
CA VAL A 286 -2.80 11.68 -8.67
C VAL A 286 -1.94 10.94 -9.69
N LEU A 287 -0.71 10.60 -9.30
CA LEU A 287 0.18 9.75 -10.11
C LEU A 287 -0.01 8.29 -9.74
N VAL A 288 -0.18 7.43 -10.73
CA VAL A 288 -0.39 5.98 -10.56
C VAL A 288 0.39 5.15 -11.59
N ASN A 289 0.64 3.88 -11.27
CA ASN A 289 1.19 2.90 -12.21
C ASN A 289 0.75 1.47 -11.87
N GLY A 290 1.27 0.47 -12.59
CA GLY A 290 0.95 -0.94 -12.34
C GLY A 290 1.30 -1.48 -10.95
N GLY A 291 2.12 -0.76 -10.18
CA GLY A 291 2.41 -1.07 -8.78
C GLY A 291 1.45 -0.42 -7.78
N SER A 292 0.57 0.48 -8.23
CA SER A 292 -0.51 1.04 -7.43
C SER A 292 -1.61 -0.01 -7.26
N ALA A 293 -1.91 -0.44 -6.03
CA ALA A 293 -2.91 -1.49 -5.78
C ALA A 293 -3.79 -1.20 -4.55
N SER A 294 -4.96 -1.85 -4.49
CA SER A 294 -5.84 -1.89 -3.31
C SER A 294 -6.20 -0.48 -2.80
N ALA A 295 -5.77 -0.10 -1.60
CA ALA A 295 -6.01 1.22 -1.01
C ALA A 295 -5.61 2.38 -1.96
N SER A 296 -4.53 2.25 -2.73
CA SER A 296 -4.13 3.24 -3.74
C SER A 296 -5.15 3.38 -4.88
N GLU A 297 -5.79 2.27 -5.26
CA GLU A 297 -6.83 2.22 -6.30
C GLU A 297 -8.16 2.76 -5.78
N ILE A 298 -8.46 2.56 -4.50
CA ILE A 298 -9.60 3.21 -3.83
C ILE A 298 -9.42 4.72 -3.86
N VAL A 299 -8.23 5.24 -3.49
CA VAL A 299 -7.98 6.67 -3.46
C VAL A 299 -8.04 7.28 -4.85
N SER A 300 -7.26 6.75 -5.80
CA SER A 300 -7.23 7.26 -7.18
C SER A 300 -8.59 7.13 -7.87
N GLY A 301 -9.21 5.94 -7.82
CA GLY A 301 -10.50 5.69 -8.46
C GLY A 301 -11.66 6.46 -7.84
N SER A 302 -11.68 6.65 -6.52
CA SER A 302 -12.72 7.44 -5.86
C SER A 302 -12.58 8.92 -6.19
N LEU A 303 -11.36 9.47 -6.13
CA LEU A 303 -11.11 10.85 -6.53
C LEU A 303 -11.44 11.10 -8.02
N GLN A 304 -11.20 10.11 -8.88
CA GLN A 304 -11.59 10.15 -10.29
C GLN A 304 -13.10 10.16 -10.47
N ASP A 305 -13.83 9.25 -9.80
CA ASP A 305 -15.29 9.14 -9.90
C ASP A 305 -15.99 10.40 -9.36
N HIS A 306 -15.42 11.03 -8.34
CA HIS A 306 -15.86 12.33 -7.82
C HIS A 306 -15.48 13.51 -8.71
N LYS A 307 -14.73 13.28 -9.81
CA LYS A 307 -14.13 14.32 -10.66
C LYS A 307 -13.30 15.32 -9.85
N ARG A 308 -12.71 14.86 -8.74
CA ARG A 308 -11.98 15.68 -7.80
C ARG A 308 -10.51 15.82 -8.18
N ALA A 309 -9.94 14.79 -8.80
CA ALA A 309 -8.56 14.79 -9.26
C ALA A 309 -8.44 14.30 -10.69
N VAL A 310 -7.37 14.71 -11.37
CA VAL A 310 -6.95 14.10 -12.64
C VAL A 310 -5.94 12.99 -12.33
N ILE A 311 -6.17 11.79 -12.86
CA ILE A 311 -5.31 10.63 -12.69
C ILE A 311 -4.34 10.53 -13.87
N ILE A 312 -3.05 10.45 -13.60
CA ILE A 312 -1.99 10.46 -14.62
C ILE A 312 -1.04 9.27 -14.41
N GLY A 313 -0.61 8.65 -15.50
CA GLY A 313 0.42 7.60 -15.49
C GLY A 313 0.01 6.36 -16.25
N GLU A 314 0.10 5.20 -15.61
CA GLU A 314 -0.23 3.90 -16.21
C GLU A 314 -1.37 3.21 -15.45
N ASN A 315 -2.02 2.23 -16.10
CA ASN A 315 -3.09 1.46 -15.48
C ASN A 315 -2.63 0.79 -14.18
N THR A 316 -3.48 0.80 -13.16
CA THR A 316 -3.17 0.21 -11.85
C THR A 316 -3.29 -1.32 -11.85
N PHE A 317 -2.95 -1.94 -10.71
CA PHE A 317 -2.84 -3.40 -10.59
C PHE A 317 -4.14 -4.17 -10.78
N GLY A 318 -5.27 -3.67 -10.27
CA GLY A 318 -6.58 -4.30 -10.34
C GLY A 318 -6.96 -5.17 -9.15
N LYS A 319 -6.63 -4.76 -7.91
CA LYS A 319 -7.02 -5.48 -6.70
C LYS A 319 -8.25 -4.84 -6.06
N GLY A 320 -9.41 -5.41 -6.31
CA GLY A 320 -10.72 -4.97 -5.80
C GLY A 320 -11.31 -5.84 -4.69
N SER A 321 -10.48 -6.61 -3.97
CA SER A 321 -10.92 -7.55 -2.91
C SER A 321 -10.57 -7.04 -1.51
N VAL A 322 -11.48 -7.27 -0.57
CA VAL A 322 -11.34 -6.93 0.86
C VAL A 322 -10.78 -8.13 1.60
N GLN A 323 -9.67 -7.94 2.32
CA GLN A 323 -9.19 -8.94 3.27
C GLN A 323 -9.44 -8.48 4.70
N VAL A 324 -9.82 -9.41 5.56
CA VAL A 324 -9.76 -9.26 7.01
C VAL A 324 -8.68 -10.15 7.59
N ILE A 325 -8.13 -9.72 8.72
CA ILE A 325 -7.19 -10.49 9.50
C ILE A 325 -7.95 -11.08 10.67
N LEU A 326 -8.02 -12.41 10.72
CA LEU A 326 -8.70 -13.18 11.77
C LEU A 326 -7.61 -13.86 12.60
N PRO A 327 -7.26 -13.33 13.78
CA PRO A 327 -6.30 -13.98 14.67
C PRO A 327 -6.78 -15.40 15.01
N ILE A 328 -5.88 -16.37 14.88
CA ILE A 328 -6.09 -17.72 15.42
C ILE A 328 -5.65 -17.72 16.88
N ASP A 329 -4.49 -17.11 17.14
CA ASP A 329 -3.93 -16.85 18.46
C ASP A 329 -3.12 -15.53 18.46
N ASP A 330 -2.27 -15.33 19.48
CA ASP A 330 -1.45 -14.12 19.64
C ASP A 330 -0.35 -13.99 18.56
N THR A 331 -0.02 -15.07 17.86
CA THR A 331 1.11 -15.17 16.95
C THR A 331 0.72 -15.55 15.52
N GLU A 332 -0.43 -16.17 15.30
CA GLU A 332 -0.87 -16.64 13.98
C GLU A 332 -2.24 -16.06 13.61
N ALA A 333 -2.47 -15.86 12.30
CA ALA A 333 -3.73 -15.32 11.80
C ALA A 333 -4.09 -15.85 10.40
N LEU A 334 -5.37 -15.75 10.05
CA LEU A 334 -5.83 -15.92 8.68
C LEU A 334 -6.04 -14.55 8.03
N ARG A 335 -5.44 -14.34 6.86
CA ARG A 335 -5.86 -13.27 5.95
C ARG A 335 -6.89 -13.86 5.00
N LEU A 336 -8.13 -13.38 5.06
CA LEU A 336 -9.24 -13.97 4.32
C LEU A 336 -9.97 -12.93 3.48
N THR A 337 -10.20 -13.24 2.21
CA THR A 337 -11.05 -12.42 1.33
C THR A 337 -12.52 -12.61 1.69
N ILE A 338 -13.18 -11.55 2.17
CA ILE A 338 -14.59 -11.62 2.60
C ILE A 338 -15.54 -10.82 1.71
N ALA A 339 -15.02 -9.86 0.94
CA ALA A 339 -15.85 -8.95 0.18
C ALA A 339 -15.09 -8.36 -1.01
N ARG A 340 -15.82 -7.60 -1.84
CA ARG A 340 -15.26 -6.80 -2.95
C ARG A 340 -15.57 -5.33 -2.74
N TYR A 341 -14.64 -4.46 -3.14
CA TYR A 341 -14.85 -3.03 -3.16
C TYR A 341 -15.45 -2.57 -4.49
N TYR A 342 -16.28 -1.53 -4.43
CA TYR A 342 -16.83 -0.82 -5.57
C TYR A 342 -16.62 0.68 -5.36
N LEU A 343 -16.17 1.33 -6.43
CA LEU A 343 -15.93 2.78 -6.45
C LEU A 343 -17.27 3.55 -6.49
N PRO A 344 -17.27 4.89 -6.30
CA PRO A 344 -18.50 5.68 -6.22
C PRO A 344 -19.43 5.53 -7.42
N SER A 345 -18.90 5.33 -8.63
CA SER A 345 -19.67 5.06 -9.85
C SER A 345 -20.36 3.68 -9.87
N GLY A 346 -20.06 2.81 -8.91
CA GLY A 346 -20.51 1.43 -8.86
C GLY A 346 -19.63 0.45 -9.64
N ARG A 347 -18.59 0.92 -10.35
CA ARG A 347 -17.63 0.04 -11.04
C ARG A 347 -16.74 -0.70 -10.05
N THR A 348 -16.30 -1.90 -10.44
CA THR A 348 -15.26 -2.65 -9.73
C THR A 348 -13.91 -2.44 -10.40
N ILE A 349 -12.86 -2.44 -9.59
CA ILE A 349 -11.46 -2.41 -10.05
C ILE A 349 -10.85 -3.82 -10.13
N GLN A 350 -11.58 -4.86 -9.72
CA GLN A 350 -11.05 -6.22 -9.69
C GLN A 350 -10.65 -6.70 -11.10
N ALA A 351 -9.39 -7.10 -11.25
CA ALA A 351 -8.76 -7.56 -12.50
C ALA A 351 -8.73 -6.52 -13.65
N VAL A 352 -9.12 -5.27 -13.39
CA VAL A 352 -9.13 -4.18 -14.38
C VAL A 352 -8.23 -3.03 -13.95
N GLY A 353 -8.29 -2.65 -12.67
CA GLY A 353 -7.63 -1.46 -12.15
C GLY A 353 -8.37 -0.16 -12.43
N VAL A 354 -7.69 0.94 -12.15
CA VAL A 354 -8.07 2.32 -12.42
C VAL A 354 -7.29 2.75 -13.65
N THR A 355 -8.02 3.07 -14.72
CA THR A 355 -7.44 3.63 -15.93
C THR A 355 -7.20 5.14 -15.75
N PRO A 356 -5.96 5.64 -15.97
CA PRO A 356 -5.66 7.07 -15.88
C PRO A 356 -6.48 7.91 -16.86
N ASP A 357 -6.77 9.16 -16.48
CA ASP A 357 -7.35 10.15 -17.38
C ASP A 357 -6.34 10.60 -18.44
N VAL A 358 -5.05 10.64 -18.06
CA VAL A 358 -3.94 10.95 -18.96
C VAL A 358 -2.91 9.82 -18.86
N VAL A 359 -2.83 9.00 -19.91
CA VAL A 359 -1.85 7.92 -19.99
C VAL A 359 -0.49 8.50 -20.35
N VAL A 360 0.49 8.28 -19.48
CA VAL A 360 1.89 8.72 -19.66
C VAL A 360 2.79 7.60 -19.18
N HIS A 361 3.65 7.10 -20.07
CA HIS A 361 4.63 6.07 -19.71
C HIS A 361 5.85 6.68 -19.00
N PRO A 362 6.53 5.94 -18.12
CA PRO A 362 7.71 6.42 -17.43
C PRO A 362 8.84 6.72 -18.41
N GLY A 363 9.56 7.80 -18.14
CA GLY A 363 10.66 8.25 -18.99
C GLY A 363 11.14 9.62 -18.59
N LYS A 364 12.21 10.07 -19.23
CA LYS A 364 12.71 11.44 -19.09
C LYS A 364 11.87 12.39 -19.94
N VAL A 365 11.77 13.63 -19.50
CA VAL A 365 11.20 14.72 -20.30
C VAL A 365 12.07 14.88 -21.55
N PRO A 366 11.49 14.86 -22.76
CA PRO A 366 12.21 15.17 -23.97
C PRO A 366 12.78 16.59 -23.87
N GLN A 367 14.10 16.71 -23.93
CA GLN A 367 14.78 17.99 -23.96
C GLN A 367 14.92 18.40 -25.43
N SER A 368 14.59 19.65 -25.74
CA SER A 368 14.97 20.23 -27.03
C SER A 368 16.49 20.31 -27.09
N ASP A 369 17.08 19.96 -28.24
CA ASP A 369 18.43 20.41 -28.54
C ASP A 369 18.37 21.95 -28.61
N ASP A 370 18.85 22.63 -27.56
CA ASP A 370 19.01 24.09 -27.55
C ASP A 370 19.98 24.58 -28.66
N SER A 371 20.57 23.65 -29.42
CA SER A 371 21.37 23.87 -30.62
C SER A 371 20.58 23.88 -31.93
N ALA A 372 19.26 23.61 -31.91
CA ALA A 372 18.41 23.77 -33.08
C ALA A 372 18.28 25.27 -33.42
N PHE A 373 19.11 25.72 -34.35
CA PHE A 373 19.10 27.08 -34.88
C PHE A 373 17.66 27.44 -35.33
N SER A 374 17.00 28.32 -34.58
CA SER A 374 15.70 28.86 -34.92
C SER A 374 15.81 30.37 -35.01
N ILE A 375 15.49 30.91 -36.19
CA ILE A 375 15.45 32.36 -36.40
C ILE A 375 14.26 32.89 -35.61
N LYS A 376 14.52 33.75 -34.63
CA LYS A 376 13.46 34.45 -33.87
C LYS A 376 12.99 35.69 -34.62
N GLU A 377 11.76 36.13 -34.40
CA GLU A 377 11.22 37.38 -34.96
C GLU A 377 12.19 38.55 -34.74
N SER A 378 12.79 38.64 -33.55
CA SER A 378 13.80 39.67 -33.19
C SER A 378 15.06 39.68 -34.08
N GLU A 379 15.33 38.61 -34.81
CA GLU A 379 16.50 38.47 -35.69
C GLU A 379 16.17 38.82 -37.16
N LEU A 380 14.90 39.04 -37.49
CA LEU A 380 14.47 39.49 -38.81
C LEU A 380 14.81 40.98 -39.01
N LYS A 381 15.23 41.34 -40.24
CA LYS A 381 15.67 42.71 -40.59
C LYS A 381 14.63 43.80 -40.31
N ALA A 382 13.34 43.48 -40.33
CA ALA A 382 12.24 44.42 -40.20
C ALA A 382 11.29 44.11 -39.02
N HIS A 383 11.79 43.44 -37.99
CA HIS A 383 10.97 43.13 -36.82
C HIS A 383 10.46 44.39 -36.11
N LEU A 384 9.30 44.27 -35.48
CA LEU A 384 8.62 45.38 -34.81
C LEU A 384 9.38 45.81 -33.55
N LYS A 385 10.24 46.84 -33.66
CA LYS A 385 11.08 47.35 -32.57
C LYS A 385 10.36 48.28 -31.58
N SER A 386 9.21 48.86 -31.94
CA SER A 386 8.59 49.93 -31.15
C SER A 386 7.89 49.45 -29.87
N GLU A 387 7.53 48.17 -29.79
CA GLU A 387 6.86 47.61 -28.59
C GLU A 387 7.84 46.95 -27.61
N LEU A 388 8.96 46.40 -28.08
CA LEU A 388 9.96 45.70 -27.25
C LEU A 388 10.63 46.63 -26.21
N ASN A 389 10.90 47.88 -26.56
CA ASN A 389 11.56 48.84 -25.67
C ASN A 389 10.66 49.37 -24.53
N LYS A 390 9.35 49.06 -24.54
CA LYS A 390 8.42 49.46 -23.47
C LYS A 390 8.18 48.38 -22.41
N ILE A 391 8.58 47.13 -22.67
CA ILE A 391 8.07 45.98 -21.91
C ILE A 391 9.13 45.33 -20.99
N ASN A 392 10.44 45.37 -21.33
CA ASN A 392 11.46 44.63 -20.56
C ASN A 392 12.69 45.48 -20.18
N PRO A 393 12.79 46.01 -18.95
CA PRO A 393 14.10 46.27 -18.34
C PRO A 393 14.75 44.91 -18.04
N THR A 394 15.97 44.72 -18.54
CA THR A 394 16.80 43.52 -18.38
C THR A 394 16.83 43.00 -16.94
N SER A 395 16.19 41.87 -16.69
CA SER A 395 16.41 41.06 -15.49
C SER A 395 17.45 39.98 -15.81
N GLU A 396 18.69 40.23 -15.42
CA GLU A 396 19.74 39.20 -15.36
C GLU A 396 19.31 38.14 -14.34
N GLY A 397 18.94 36.97 -14.85
CA GLY A 397 18.62 35.80 -14.03
C GLY A 397 19.88 35.25 -13.39
N ASN A 398 20.10 35.57 -12.12
CA ASN A 398 21.10 34.90 -11.28
C ASN A 398 20.78 33.40 -11.22
N LYS A 399 21.67 32.58 -11.80
CA LYS A 399 21.72 31.14 -11.54
C LYS A 399 22.29 30.93 -10.15
N THR A 400 21.42 30.88 -9.14
CA THR A 400 21.78 30.36 -7.82
C THR A 400 21.91 28.84 -7.93
N GLU A 401 23.11 28.32 -7.72
CA GLU A 401 23.34 26.89 -7.53
C GLU A 401 22.56 26.44 -6.28
N ALA A 402 21.53 25.62 -6.49
CA ALA A 402 20.72 25.09 -5.40
C ALA A 402 21.55 24.12 -4.57
N LYS A 403 21.76 24.47 -3.29
CA LYS A 403 22.08 23.50 -2.25
C LYS A 403 21.03 22.39 -2.28
N ASP A 404 21.46 21.15 -2.11
CA ASP A 404 20.61 19.95 -2.11
C ASP A 404 19.70 19.97 -0.87
N ASP A 405 18.63 20.77 -0.94
CA ASP A 405 17.59 20.81 0.08
C ASP A 405 16.75 19.53 -0.06
N LYS A 406 16.79 18.69 0.97
CA LYS A 406 16.05 17.43 1.04
C LYS A 406 14.54 17.64 0.80
N ASN A 407 14.01 18.84 1.00
CA ASN A 407 12.58 19.17 0.93
C ASN A 407 12.12 19.75 -0.42
N ILE A 408 13.02 19.91 -1.40
CA ILE A 408 12.67 20.44 -2.72
C ILE A 408 12.88 19.37 -3.80
N ILE A 409 11.92 19.28 -4.73
CA ILE A 409 12.12 18.55 -5.99
C ILE A 409 12.66 19.54 -7.01
N THR A 410 13.93 19.37 -7.36
CA THR A 410 14.65 20.22 -8.31
C THR A 410 14.16 20.00 -9.74
N GLN A 411 14.38 20.99 -10.61
CA GLN A 411 14.06 20.90 -12.03
C GLN A 411 14.70 19.67 -12.69
N LYS A 412 15.95 19.34 -12.32
CA LYS A 412 16.63 18.13 -12.80
C LYS A 412 15.82 16.84 -12.52
N LYS A 413 15.24 16.72 -11.32
CA LYS A 413 14.40 15.56 -10.96
C LYS A 413 13.07 15.56 -11.72
N VAL A 414 12.52 16.73 -11.99
CA VAL A 414 11.33 16.87 -12.85
C VAL A 414 11.64 16.43 -14.28
N ASP A 415 12.80 16.80 -14.81
CA ASP A 415 13.23 16.44 -16.16
C ASP A 415 13.55 14.94 -16.31
N GLU A 416 13.86 14.25 -15.20
CA GLU A 416 14.05 12.81 -15.15
C GLU A 416 12.71 12.03 -15.10
N ASP A 417 11.57 12.70 -14.89
CA ASP A 417 10.25 12.09 -14.69
C ASP A 417 9.14 12.83 -15.48
N ILE A 418 8.87 12.36 -16.69
CA ILE A 418 7.84 12.91 -17.58
C ILE A 418 6.42 12.81 -17.01
N GLN A 419 6.13 11.82 -16.16
CA GLN A 419 4.83 11.71 -15.50
C GLN A 419 4.67 12.85 -14.48
N LEU A 420 5.71 13.12 -13.69
CA LEU A 420 5.72 14.25 -12.75
C LEU A 420 5.62 15.60 -13.49
N LYS A 421 6.38 15.79 -14.57
CA LYS A 421 6.26 17.00 -15.41
C LYS A 421 4.83 17.21 -15.91
N THR A 422 4.21 16.15 -16.40
CA THR A 422 2.81 16.19 -16.90
C THR A 422 1.82 16.53 -15.78
N ALA A 423 2.05 16.03 -14.57
CA ALA A 423 1.24 16.39 -13.40
C ALA A 423 1.38 17.86 -13.01
N ILE A 424 2.62 18.40 -13.03
CA ILE A 424 2.88 19.83 -12.79
C ILE A 424 2.13 20.69 -13.81
N ASP A 425 2.23 20.36 -15.10
CA ASP A 425 1.55 21.11 -16.16
C ASP A 425 0.02 21.02 -16.02
N THR A 426 -0.50 19.87 -15.64
CA THR A 426 -1.93 19.67 -15.40
C THR A 426 -2.43 20.55 -14.25
N ILE A 427 -1.68 20.65 -13.15
CA ILE A 427 -2.02 21.55 -12.04
C ILE A 427 -2.07 23.01 -12.50
N LYS A 428 -1.12 23.45 -13.34
CA LYS A 428 -1.13 24.81 -13.91
C LYS A 428 -2.39 25.06 -14.73
N ILE A 429 -2.79 24.10 -15.57
CA ILE A 429 -4.00 24.19 -16.39
C ILE A 429 -5.25 24.27 -15.50
N LEU A 430 -5.35 23.42 -14.47
CA LEU A 430 -6.48 23.41 -13.55
C LEU A 430 -6.60 24.73 -12.78
N LYS A 431 -5.48 25.35 -12.40
CA LYS A 431 -5.47 26.65 -11.74
C LYS A 431 -6.04 27.77 -12.62
N ILE A 432 -5.71 27.76 -13.92
CA ILE A 432 -6.26 28.76 -14.87
C ILE A 432 -7.79 28.67 -14.93
N LYS A 433 -8.37 27.46 -14.86
CA LYS A 433 -9.83 27.27 -14.90
C LYS A 433 -10.56 27.71 -13.63
N GLN A 434 -9.85 27.92 -12.52
CA GLN A 434 -10.42 28.34 -11.23
C GLN A 434 -10.37 29.86 -11.02
N GLN A 435 -9.57 30.58 -11.82
CA GLN A 435 -9.56 32.04 -11.90
C GLN A 435 -10.63 32.50 -12.89
#